data_AF-A0A9P6XYX5-F1
#
_entry.id   AF-A0A9P6XYX5-F1
#
_cell.length_a   1.000
_cell.length_b   1.000
_cell.length_c   1.000
_cell.angle_alpha   90.00
_cell.angle_beta   90.00
_cell.angle_gamma   90.00
#
_symmetry.space_group_name_H-M   'P 1'
#
loop_
_entity.id
_entity.type
_entity.pdbx_description
1 polymer ?
#
loop_
_entity_poly.entity_id
_entity_poly.type
_entity_poly.pdbx_seq_one_letter_code
_entity_poly.pdbx_strand_id
1 'polypeptide(L)' 'MSTHFFYENRQGKIFDEQGNDAMEWIEEVDPFHLETLTTLQKYQQAQPSEQERMRGELDEAMNEVALRTNE' A
#
# COMPACT_ATOMS: atom_id res chain seq x y z
N MET A 1 7.94 -27.29 13.04
CA MET A 1 8.23 -26.07 12.27
C MET A 1 8.92 -26.52 10.99
N SER A 2 8.43 -26.11 9.82
CA SER A 2 9.07 -26.43 8.53
C SER A 2 10.06 -25.32 8.21
N THR A 3 11.34 -25.65 8.12
CA THR A 3 12.39 -24.72 7.72
C THR A 3 12.58 -24.86 6.21
N HIS A 4 12.49 -23.77 5.47
CA HIS A 4 12.69 -23.76 4.02
C HIS A 4 14.12 -23.31 3.72
N PHE A 5 14.83 -24.05 2.86
CA PHE A 5 16.19 -23.74 2.44
C PHE A 5 16.19 -23.28 0.98
N PHE A 6 16.94 -22.22 0.71
CA PHE A 6 17.12 -21.65 -0.62
C PHE A 6 18.61 -21.40 -0.86
N TYR A 7 19.05 -21.49 -2.12
CA TYR A 7 20.43 -21.16 -2.48
C TYR A 7 20.50 -20.37 -3.80
N GLU A 8 21.51 -19.52 -3.90
CA GLU A 8 21.76 -18.67 -5.05
C GLU A 8 22.91 -19.26 -5.89
N ASN A 9 22.74 -19.30 -7.21
CA ASN A 9 23.83 -19.69 -8.11
C ASN A 9 24.76 -18.50 -8.42
N ARG A 10 25.85 -18.75 -9.16
CA ARG A 10 26.82 -17.70 -9.53
C ARG A 10 26.25 -16.60 -10.44
N GLN A 11 25.06 -16.80 -10.99
CA GLN A 11 24.36 -15.88 -11.87
C GLN A 11 23.27 -15.09 -11.14
N GLY A 12 23.13 -15.27 -9.82
CA GLY A 12 22.15 -14.57 -9.00
C GLY A 12 20.75 -15.18 -9.00
N LYS A 13 20.59 -16.38 -9.53
CA LYS A 13 19.30 -17.08 -9.58
C LYS A 13 19.10 -17.94 -8.34
N ILE A 14 17.91 -17.84 -7.74
CA ILE A 14 17.57 -18.51 -6.47
C ILE A 14 16.82 -19.81 -6.76
N PHE A 15 17.22 -20.88 -6.09
CA PHE A 15 16.61 -22.20 -6.20
C PHE A 15 16.13 -22.72 -4.84
N ASP A 16 15.11 -23.57 -4.86
CA ASP A 16 14.67 -24.33 -3.69
C ASP A 16 15.59 -25.52 -3.39
N GLU A 17 15.35 -26.22 -2.29
CA GLU A 17 16.14 -27.40 -1.90
C GLU A 17 16.10 -28.55 -2.92
N GLN A 18 15.04 -28.60 -3.74
CA GLN A 18 14.87 -29.58 -4.80
C GLN A 18 15.53 -29.15 -6.11
N GLY A 19 16.11 -27.94 -6.16
CA GLY A 19 16.76 -27.36 -7.33
C GLY A 19 15.81 -26.76 -8.35
N ASN A 20 14.54 -26.54 -7.99
CA ASN A 20 13.60 -25.79 -8.82
C ASN A 20 13.86 -24.29 -8.68
N ASP A 21 13.54 -23.55 -9.73
CA ASP A 21 13.60 -22.10 -9.70
C ASP A 21 12.63 -21.56 -8.64
N ALA A 22 13.17 -21.00 -7.57
CA ALA A 22 12.36 -20.45 -6.48
C ALA A 22 11.86 -19.03 -6.76
N MET A 23 12.46 -18.37 -7.75
CA MET A 23 12.02 -17.08 -8.29
C MET A 23 11.68 -17.25 -9.77
N GLU A 24 10.80 -18.20 -10.09
CA GLU A 24 10.07 -18.14 -11.35
C GLU A 24 9.20 -16.87 -11.28
N TRP A 25 9.77 -15.75 -11.73
CA TRP A 25 9.06 -14.49 -11.83
C TRP A 25 7.84 -14.76 -12.71
N ILE A 26 6.65 -14.77 -12.11
CA ILE A 26 5.41 -14.68 -12.86
C ILE A 26 5.47 -13.31 -13.53
N GLU A 27 5.97 -13.31 -14.76
CA GLU A 27 6.04 -12.14 -15.61
C GLU A 27 4.62 -11.82 -16.06
N GLU A 28 3.85 -11.17 -15.20
CA GLU A 28 2.57 -10.57 -15.55
C GLU A 28 2.24 -9.43 -14.58
N VAL A 29 3.13 -8.45 -14.48
CA VAL A 29 2.70 -7.10 -14.11
C VAL A 29 2.64 -6.32 -15.41
N ASP A 30 1.49 -6.40 -16.09
CA ASP A 30 1.17 -5.45 -17.16
C ASP A 30 1.43 -4.03 -16.61
N PRO A 31 2.42 -3.29 -17.14
CA PRO A 31 2.77 -1.95 -16.66
C PRO A 31 1.59 -0.98 -16.77
N PHE A 32 0.59 -1.33 -17.57
CA PHE A 32 -0.64 -0.61 -17.80
C PHE A 32 -1.84 -1.38 -17.29
N HIS A 33 -1.78 -1.98 -16.09
CA HIS A 33 -2.94 -2.53 -15.40
C HIS A 33 -4.02 -1.44 -15.24
N LEU A 34 -4.86 -1.30 -16.27
CA LEU A 34 -5.83 -0.21 -16.43
C LEU A 34 -6.83 -0.21 -15.28
N GLU A 35 -7.16 -1.40 -14.76
CA GLU A 35 -8.02 -1.55 -13.58
C GLU A 35 -7.39 -0.92 -12.33
N THR A 36 -6.11 -1.15 -12.07
CA THR A 36 -5.39 -0.58 -10.93
C THR A 36 -5.29 0.94 -11.05
N LEU A 37 -4.95 1.46 -12.23
CA LEU A 37 -4.88 2.90 -12.49
C LEU A 37 -6.26 3.57 -12.33
N THR A 38 -7.32 2.94 -12.87
CA THR A 38 -8.70 3.40 -12.72
C THR A 38 -9.12 3.42 -11.26
N THR A 39 -8.71 2.43 -10.48
CA THR A 39 -9.02 2.32 -9.05
C THR A 39 -8.32 3.42 -8.24
N LEU A 40 -7.04 3.69 -8.53
CA LEU A 40 -6.30 4.79 -7.92
C LEU A 40 -6.95 6.14 -8.23
N GLN A 41 -7.37 6.37 -9.47
CA GLN A 41 -8.05 7.60 -9.87
C GLN A 41 -9.38 7.79 -9.12
N LYS A 42 -10.20 6.75 -8.99
CA LYS A 42 -11.44 6.80 -8.22
C LYS A 42 -11.18 7.09 -6.74
N TYR A 43 -10.16 6.47 -6.16
CA TYR A 43 -9.78 6.73 -4.78
C TYR A 43 -9.36 8.19 -4.59
N GLN A 44 -8.52 8.72 -5.48
CA GLN A 44 -8.11 10.13 -5.45
C GLN A 44 -9.29 11.10 -5.56
N GLN A 45 -10.29 10.79 -6.40
CA GLN A 45 -11.50 11.61 -6.53
C GLN A 45 -12.42 11.53 -5.31
N ALA A 46 -12.43 10.39 -4.62
CA ALA A 46 -13.21 10.21 -3.39
C ALA A 46 -12.55 10.83 -2.16
N GLN A 47 -11.26 11.18 -2.23
CA GLN A 47 -10.58 11.88 -1.14
C GLN A 47 -11.06 13.33 -1.06
N PRO A 48 -11.39 13.82 0.15
CA PRO A 48 -11.69 15.23 0.33
C PRO A 48 -10.48 16.08 -0.05
N SER A 49 -10.75 17.26 -0.60
CA SER A 49 -9.72 18.24 -0.86
C SER A 49 -8.99 18.61 0.45
N GLU A 50 -7.73 19.04 0.34
CA GLU A 50 -6.97 19.50 1.52
C GLU A 50 -7.72 20.60 2.29
N GLN A 51 -8.46 21.46 1.58
CA GLN A 51 -9.29 22.49 2.19
C GLN A 51 -10.46 21.92 2.99
N GLU A 52 -11.13 20.87 2.49
CA GLU A 52 -12.20 20.18 3.24
C GLU A 52 -11.65 19.44 4.45
N ARG A 53 -10.45 18.83 4.33
CA ARG A 53 -9.76 18.21 5.47
C ARG A 53 -9.39 19.23 6.55
N MET A 54 -8.76 20.34 6.16
CA MET A 54 -8.38 21.42 7.09
C MET A 54 -9.61 22.05 7.76
N ARG A 55 -10.74 22.17 7.06
CA ARG A 55 -12.00 22.64 7.65
C ARG A 55 -12.51 21.66 8.72
N GLY A 56 -12.48 20.35 8.45
CA GLY A 56 -12.87 19.33 9.43
C GLY A 56 -12.00 19.37 10.70
N GLU A 57 -10.68 19.47 10.54
CA GLU A 57 -9.74 19.60 11.66
C GLU A 57 -9.97 20.87 12.47
N LEU A 58 -10.28 22.00 11.81
CA LEU A 58 -10.60 23.26 12.47
C LEU A 58 -11.91 23.17 13.27
N ASP A 59 -12.96 22.60 12.69
CA ASP A 59 -14.26 22.42 13.37
C ASP A 59 -14.12 21.50 14.60
N GLU A 60 -13.32 20.44 14.49
CA GLU A 60 -13.02 19.53 15.59
C GLU A 60 -12.24 20.23 16.72
N ALA A 61 -11.20 20.99 16.37
CA ALA A 61 -10.43 21.79 17.33
C ALA A 61 -11.30 22.85 18.04
N MET A 62 -12.21 23.51 17.30
CA MET A 62 -13.15 24.48 17.88
C MET A 62 -14.12 23.82 18.85
N ASN A 63 -14.60 22.61 18.53
CA ASN A 63 -15.48 21.86 19.42
C ASN A 63 -14.76 21.43 20.71
N GLU A 64 -13.52 20.96 20.62
CA GLU A 64 -12.70 20.63 21.80
C GLU A 64 -12.51 21.84 22.72
N VAL A 65 -12.20 23.01 22.15
CA VAL A 65 -12.06 24.25 22.91
C VAL A 65 -13.39 24.62 23.57
N ALA A 66 -14.50 24.55 22.85
CA ALA A 66 -15.83 24.84 23.39
C ALA A 66 -16.18 23.91 24.58
N LEU A 67 -15.87 22.62 24.49
CA LEU A 67 -16.12 21.66 25.56
C LEU A 67 -15.26 21.95 26.81
N ARG A 68 -13.99 22.30 26.64
CA ARG A 68 -13.09 22.68 27.75
C ARG A 68 -13.46 23.99 28.43
N THR A 69 -14.21 24.86 27.76
CA THR A 69 -14.62 26.16 28.33
C THR A 69 -15.92 26.05 29.13
N ASN A 70 -16.61 24.90 29.04
CA ASN A 70 -17.88 24.62 29.73
C ASN A 70 -17.72 23.64 30.93
N GLU A 71 -16.49 23.23 31.27
CA GLU A 71 -16.11 22.55 32.52
C GLU A 71 -15.63 23.54 33.57
#